data_AF-A0A0D2J462-F1
#
_entry.id   AF-A0A0D2J462-F1
#
_cell.length_a   1.000
_cell.length_b   1.000
_cell.length_c   1.000
_cell.angle_alpha   90.00
_cell.angle_beta   90.00
_cell.angle_gamma   90.00
#
_symmetry.space_group_name_H-M   'P 1'
#
loop_
_entity.id
_entity.type
_entity.pdbx_description
1 polymer ?
#
loop_
_entity_poly.entity_id
_entity_poly.type
_entity_poly.pdbx_seq_one_letter_code
_entity_poly.pdbx_strand_id
1 'polypeptide(L)' 'MERVGDLLRDLSACGALSSTQMAQGLGRVRSRLADEALDAPAAPAAFGALLERAGKEGWLPPELKAAE' A
#
# COMPACT_ATOMS: atom_id res chain seq x y z
N MET A 1 -5.75 -4.42 9.13
CA MET A 1 -5.43 -4.13 7.71
C MET A 1 -6.29 -4.94 6.73
N GLU A 2 -6.77 -6.14 7.08
CA GLU A 2 -7.51 -7.04 6.17
C GLU A 2 -8.59 -6.34 5.34
N ARG A 3 -9.54 -5.64 6.00
CA ARG A 3 -10.64 -4.91 5.36
C ARG A 3 -10.20 -3.76 4.43
N VAL A 4 -9.10 -3.08 4.76
CA VAL A 4 -8.57 -1.97 3.95
C VAL A 4 -7.86 -2.53 2.71
N GLY A 5 -7.09 -3.61 2.88
CA GLY A 5 -6.47 -4.30 1.75
C GLY A 5 -7.51 -4.86 0.77
N ASP A 6 -8.62 -5.42 1.29
CA ASP A 6 -9.73 -5.89 0.46
C ASP A 6 -10.36 -4.76 -0.36
N LEU A 7 -10.65 -3.63 0.29
CA LEU A 7 -11.22 -2.47 -0.40
C LEU A 7 -10.29 -1.94 -1.50
N LEU A 8 -8.99 -1.82 -1.21
CA LEU A 8 -8.01 -1.33 -2.18
C LEU A 8 -7.88 -2.27 -3.38
N ARG A 9 -7.86 -3.58 -3.16
CA ARG A 9 -7.88 -4.58 -4.24
C ARG A 9 -9.14 -4.45 -5.09
N ASP A 10 -10.32 -4.40 -4.45
CA ASP A 10 -11.60 -4.42 -5.17
C ASP A 10 -11.78 -3.11 -5.99
N LEU A 11 -11.37 -1.96 -5.45
CA LEU A 11 -11.36 -0.68 -6.16
C LEU A 11 -10.36 -0.65 -7.33
N SER A 12 -9.22 -1.32 -7.18
CA SER A 12 -8.25 -1.48 -8.27
C SER A 12 -8.82 -2.39 -9.36
N ALA A 13 -9.45 -3.50 -8.98
CA ALA A 13 -10.02 -4.47 -9.90
C ALA A 13 -11.20 -3.90 -10.73
N CYS A 14 -12.01 -3.02 -10.16
CA CYS A 14 -13.10 -2.36 -10.89
C CYS A 14 -12.66 -1.08 -11.63
N GLY A 15 -11.38 -0.71 -11.58
CA GLY A 15 -10.83 0.47 -12.25
C GLY A 15 -11.17 1.81 -11.58
N ALA A 16 -11.85 1.79 -10.42
CA ALA A 16 -12.12 3.00 -9.64
C ALA A 16 -10.84 3.63 -9.07
N LEU A 17 -9.79 2.83 -8.89
CA LEU A 17 -8.47 3.25 -8.49
C LEU A 17 -7.42 2.81 -9.52
N SER A 18 -6.86 3.77 -10.26
CA SER A 18 -5.79 3.51 -11.24
C SER A 18 -4.45 3.15 -10.57
N SER A 19 -3.55 2.50 -11.32
CA SER A 19 -2.19 2.17 -10.87
C SER A 19 -1.45 3.40 -10.35
N THR A 20 -1.52 4.53 -11.08
CA THR A 20 -0.89 5.80 -10.68
C THR A 20 -1.44 6.32 -9.35
N GLN A 21 -2.77 6.30 -9.16
CA GLN A 21 -3.38 6.73 -7.90
C GLN A 21 -3.00 5.82 -6.73
N MET A 22 -2.95 4.50 -6.96
CA MET A 22 -2.48 3.53 -5.98
C MET A 22 -1.03 3.80 -5.57
N ALA A 23 -0.14 3.97 -6.55
CA ALA A 23 1.28 4.25 -6.33
C ALA A 23 1.50 5.55 -5.55
N GLN A 24 0.80 6.62 -5.92
CA GLN A 24 0.88 7.91 -5.22
C GLN A 24 0.31 7.84 -3.80
N GLY A 25 -0.75 7.06 -3.57
CA GLY A 25 -1.32 6.82 -2.24
C GLY A 25 -0.34 6.10 -1.32
N LEU A 26 0.16 4.94 -1.76
CA LEU A 26 1.14 4.15 -1.01
C LEU A 26 2.45 4.91 -0.81
N GLY A 27 2.90 5.67 -1.80
CA GLY A 27 4.09 6.53 -1.69
C GLY A 27 3.96 7.61 -0.62
N ARG A 28 2.77 8.22 -0.46
CA ARG A 28 2.49 9.19 0.62
C ARG A 28 2.48 8.54 2.00
N VAL A 29 2.00 7.31 2.11
CA VAL A 29 2.08 6.55 3.38
C VAL A 29 3.54 6.29 3.70
N ARG A 30 4.31 5.76 2.74
CA ARG A 30 5.75 5.50 2.90
C ARG A 30 6.52 6.74 3.35
N SER A 31 6.23 7.91 2.78
CA SER A 31 6.97 9.15 3.11
C SER A 31 6.71 9.66 4.53
N ARG A 32 5.61 9.27 5.17
CA ARG A 32 5.27 9.67 6.56
C ARG A 32 5.45 8.54 7.57
N LEU A 33 5.85 7.36 7.11
CA LEU A 33 5.85 6.14 7.92
C LEU A 33 6.83 6.21 9.10
N ALA A 34 7.94 6.93 8.94
CA ALA A 34 8.91 7.15 10.02
C ALA A 34 8.33 8.03 11.13
N ASP A 35 7.61 9.10 10.77
CA ASP A 35 6.95 9.99 11.73
C ASP A 35 5.80 9.25 12.43
N GLU A 36 4.98 8.52 11.68
CA GLU A 36 3.88 7.71 12.22
C GLU A 36 4.38 6.62 13.19
N ALA A 37 5.60 6.10 12.98
CA ALA A 37 6.18 5.09 13.86
C ALA A 37 6.50 5.62 15.28
N LEU A 38 6.58 6.95 15.46
CA LEU A 38 6.76 7.57 16.78
C LEU A 38 5.53 7.31 17.67
N ASP A 39 4.33 7.38 17.08
CA ASP A 39 3.06 7.16 17.78
C ASP A 39 2.61 5.69 17.71
N ALA A 40 2.91 5.01 16.59
CA ALA A 40 2.51 3.63 16.33
C ALA A 40 3.71 2.79 15.86
N PRO A 41 4.49 2.18 16.78
CA PRO A 41 5.71 1.44 16.44
C PRO A 41 5.50 0.26 15.47
N ALA A 42 4.28 -0.28 15.41
CA ALA A 42 3.91 -1.36 14.50
C ALA A 42 3.54 -0.90 13.08
N ALA A 43 3.43 0.41 12.82
CA ALA A 43 3.02 0.94 11.53
C ALA A 43 3.92 0.50 10.36
N PRO A 44 5.27 0.48 10.48
CA PRO A 44 6.13 -0.01 9.40
C PRO A 44 5.88 -1.48 9.06
N ALA A 45 5.71 -2.34 10.08
CA ALA A 45 5.43 -3.75 9.89
C ALA A 45 4.05 -3.98 9.24
N ALA A 46 3.03 -3.24 9.67
CA ALA A 46 1.70 -3.31 9.09
C ALA A 46 1.66 -2.85 7.63
N PHE A 47 2.40 -1.79 7.29
CA PHE A 47 2.54 -1.32 5.91
C PHE A 47 3.30 -2.35 5.04
N GLY A 48 4.39 -2.91 5.54
CA GLY A 48 5.12 -3.99 4.86
C GLY A 48 4.23 -5.20 4.55
N ALA A 49 3.47 -5.68 5.54
CA ALA A 49 2.53 -6.79 5.34
C ALA A 49 1.44 -6.48 4.29
N LEU A 50 0.99 -5.22 4.19
CA LEU A 50 0.06 -4.81 3.14
C LEU A 50 0.72 -4.86 1.75
N LEU A 51 1.96 -4.41 1.61
CA LEU A 51 2.69 -4.44 0.34
C LEU A 51 3.00 -5.88 -0.10
N GLU A 52 3.42 -6.74 0.83
CA GLU A 52 3.63 -8.17 0.56
C GLU A 52 2.34 -8.83 0.06
N ARG A 53 1.22 -8.55 0.73
CA ARG A 53 -0.10 -9.04 0.31
C ARG A 53 -0.45 -8.53 -1.09
N ALA A 54 -0.29 -7.24 -1.35
CA ALA A 54 -0.54 -6.64 -2.65
C ALA A 54 0.31 -7.26 -3.76
N GLY A 55 1.56 -7.59 -3.44
CA GLY A 55 2.48 -8.29 -4.34
C GLY A 55 1.99 -9.70 -4.67
N LYS A 56 1.60 -10.48 -3.65
CA LYS A 56 1.08 -11.85 -3.80
C LYS A 56 -0.26 -11.90 -4.56
N GLU A 57 -1.14 -10.93 -4.31
CA GLU A 57 -2.46 -10.83 -4.94
C GLU A 57 -2.44 -10.08 -6.29
N GLY A 58 -1.28 -9.56 -6.71
CA GLY A 58 -1.08 -8.99 -8.05
C GLY A 58 -1.60 -7.56 -8.26
N TRP A 59 -1.99 -6.85 -7.21
CA TRP A 59 -2.49 -5.46 -7.31
C TRP A 59 -1.47 -4.40 -6.81
N LEU A 60 -0.24 -4.81 -6.48
CA LEU A 60 0.84 -3.88 -6.18
C LEU A 60 1.28 -3.12 -7.46
N PRO A 61 1.21 -1.78 -7.49
CA PRO A 61 1.55 -1.00 -8.67
C PRO A 61 3.04 -1.14 -9.04
N PRO A 62 3.38 -1.28 -10.33
CA PRO A 62 4.76 -1.47 -10.79
C PRO A 62 5.68 -0.31 -10.42
N GLU A 63 5.15 0.92 -10.34
CA GLU A 63 5.89 2.12 -9.95
C GLU A 63 6.43 2.04 -8.51
N LEU A 64 5.81 1.22 -7.66
CA LEU A 64 6.26 0.98 -6.30
C LEU A 64 7.24 -0.20 -6.19
N LYS A 65 7.16 -1.17 -7.11
CA LYS A 65 8.09 -2.32 -7.19
C LYS A 65 9.50 -1.92 -7.65
N ALA A 66 9.60 -0.90 -8.48
CA ALA A 66 10.88 -0.44 -9.05
C ALA A 66 11.73 0.41 -8.06
N ALA A 67 11.24 0.65 -6.84
CA ALA A 67 11.89 1.52 -5.85
C ALA A 67 12.62 0.74 -4.73
N GLU A 68 12.85 -0.56 -4.92
CA GLU A 68 13.73 -1.40 -4.09
C GLU A 68 15.18 -1.36 -4.57
#